data_AF-C9DE94-F1
#
_entry.id   AF-C9DE94-F1
#
_cell.length_a   1.000
_cell.length_b   1.000
_cell.length_c   1.000
_cell.angle_alpha   90.00
_cell.angle_beta   90.00
_cell.angle_gamma   90.00
#
_symmetry.space_group_name_H-M   'P 1'
#
loop_
_entity.id
_entity.type
_entity.pdbx_description
1 polymer ?
#
loop_
_entity_poly.entity_id
_entity_poly.type
_entity_poly.pdbx_seq_one_letter_code
_entity_poly.pdbx_strand_id
1 'polypeptide(L)'
;DESTGTMGKRFANIDVENTEENRRLYRQLLFTTDKEVAKYISGVILFHETFHQKGDDGRPFVKIIKDLGIIPGIKVDKGVVQLLGTDEETTTQGLDGLAERCKEYYDGGARFAKWRCVLKIGNGRPSELAVMENANVLARYASICQMNGLCPIVEPEILTDGDHDLEACMEASERVLAAVYKALSDHHVYLEGTLL
;
A
#
# COMPACT_ATOMS: atom_id res chain seq x y z
N ASP A 1 4.62 5.55 3.01
CA ASP A 1 4.82 4.09 3.21
C ASP A 1 5.87 3.48 2.28
N GLU A 2 6.78 4.30 1.76
CA GLU A 2 7.85 3.88 0.88
C GLU A 2 8.75 2.88 1.60
N SER A 3 8.97 1.72 0.96
CA SER A 3 9.96 0.75 1.41
C SER A 3 11.36 1.36 1.41
N THR A 4 12.30 0.71 2.08
CA THR A 4 13.70 1.15 2.16
C THR A 4 14.31 1.44 0.78
N GLY A 5 14.03 0.59 -0.22
CA GLY A 5 14.51 0.77 -1.58
C GLY A 5 13.87 1.97 -2.30
N THR A 6 12.54 2.14 -2.17
CA THR A 6 11.83 3.28 -2.78
C THR A 6 12.26 4.60 -2.14
N MET A 7 12.40 4.63 -0.80
CA MET A 7 12.87 5.82 -0.09
C MET A 7 14.31 6.18 -0.48
N GLY A 8 15.17 5.18 -0.69
CA GLY A 8 16.54 5.39 -1.18
C GLY A 8 16.60 6.10 -2.53
N LYS A 9 15.71 5.73 -3.48
CA LYS A 9 15.62 6.43 -4.77
C LYS A 9 15.21 7.90 -4.60
N ARG A 10 14.31 8.20 -3.65
CA ARG A 10 13.86 9.57 -3.37
C ARG A 10 14.97 10.41 -2.75
N PHE A 11 15.72 9.84 -1.80
CA PHE A 11 16.86 10.52 -1.16
C PHE A 11 18.04 10.74 -2.12
N ALA A 12 18.31 9.79 -3.03
CA ALA A 12 19.34 9.96 -4.05
C ALA A 12 19.10 11.17 -4.95
N ASN A 13 17.84 11.54 -5.23
CA ASN A 13 17.51 12.73 -6.04
C ASN A 13 17.85 14.06 -5.36
N ILE A 14 18.15 14.06 -4.05
CA ILE A 14 18.48 15.24 -3.26
C ILE A 14 19.81 15.05 -2.51
N ASP A 15 20.65 14.10 -2.94
CA ASP A 15 21.96 13.80 -2.38
C ASP A 15 21.98 13.49 -0.89
N VAL A 16 20.93 12.81 -0.38
CA VAL A 16 20.82 12.35 1.01
C VAL A 16 21.14 10.85 1.11
N GLU A 17 21.93 10.46 2.11
CA GLU A 17 22.24 9.04 2.35
C GLU A 17 21.02 8.27 2.89
N ASN A 18 20.78 7.04 2.39
CA ASN A 18 19.66 6.20 2.80
C ASN A 18 19.93 5.42 4.11
N THR A 19 20.12 6.14 5.21
CA THR A 19 20.25 5.55 6.56
C THR A 19 18.89 5.45 7.25
N GLU A 20 18.77 4.55 8.23
CA GLU A 20 17.57 4.46 9.07
C GLU A 20 17.25 5.79 9.76
N GLU A 21 18.27 6.49 10.26
CA GLU A 21 18.10 7.77 10.94
C GLU A 21 17.60 8.86 9.99
N ASN A 22 18.15 8.96 8.77
CA ASN A 22 17.66 9.94 7.79
C ASN A 22 16.21 9.67 7.40
N ARG A 23 15.82 8.39 7.28
CA ARG A 23 14.43 8.00 7.06
C ARG A 23 13.55 8.40 8.25
N ARG A 24 14.00 8.15 9.49
CA ARG A 24 13.29 8.54 10.71
C ARG A 24 13.09 10.06 10.78
N LEU A 25 14.16 10.85 10.59
CA LEU A 25 14.14 12.32 10.59
C LEU A 25 13.19 12.87 9.52
N TYR A 26 13.25 12.34 8.30
CA TYR A 26 12.34 12.75 7.24
C TYR A 26 10.87 12.48 7.58
N ARG A 27 10.56 11.31 8.17
CA ARG A 27 9.18 11.01 8.59
C ARG A 27 8.76 11.85 9.79
N GLN A 28 9.65 12.11 10.74
CA GLN A 28 9.39 13.01 11.85
C GLN A 28 9.02 14.41 11.33
N LEU A 29 9.79 14.95 10.40
CA LEU A 29 9.51 16.25 9.78
C LEU A 29 8.07 16.35 9.27
N LEU A 30 7.55 15.30 8.64
CA LEU A 30 6.17 15.25 8.16
C LEU A 30 5.16 15.18 9.31
N PHE A 31 5.41 14.37 10.33
CA PHE A 31 4.48 14.12 11.43
C PHE A 31 4.49 15.19 12.53
N THR A 32 5.49 16.06 12.54
CA THR A 32 5.60 17.19 13.48
C THR A 32 5.28 18.53 12.82
N THR A 33 4.65 18.52 11.64
CA THR A 33 4.11 19.74 11.03
C THR A 33 2.98 20.31 11.90
N ASP A 34 2.55 21.54 11.59
CA ASP A 34 1.48 22.19 12.34
C ASP A 34 0.18 21.38 12.32
N LYS A 35 -0.52 21.34 13.46
CA LYS A 35 -1.76 20.58 13.68
C LYS A 35 -2.87 20.90 12.68
N GLU A 36 -2.83 22.04 12.01
CA GLU A 36 -3.73 22.40 10.92
C GLU A 36 -3.76 21.34 9.81
N VAL A 37 -2.69 20.55 9.63
CA VAL A 37 -2.63 19.44 8.66
C VAL A 37 -3.75 18.41 8.84
N ALA A 38 -4.25 18.23 10.08
CA ALA A 38 -5.31 17.27 10.39
C ALA A 38 -6.66 17.63 9.75
N LYS A 39 -6.83 18.88 9.27
CA LYS A 39 -7.99 19.28 8.47
C LYS A 39 -8.00 18.68 7.06
N TYR A 40 -6.83 18.26 6.57
CA TYR A 40 -6.63 17.84 5.19
C TYR A 40 -6.16 16.38 5.08
N ILE A 41 -5.53 15.85 6.13
CA ILE A 41 -5.00 14.49 6.15
C ILE A 41 -5.82 13.66 7.12
N SER A 42 -6.66 12.77 6.59
CA SER A 42 -7.47 11.84 7.40
C SER A 42 -6.68 10.63 7.90
N GLY A 43 -5.69 10.18 7.12
CA GLY A 43 -4.87 9.03 7.47
C GLY A 43 -3.48 9.07 6.84
N VAL A 44 -2.55 8.34 7.45
CA VAL A 44 -1.16 8.24 7.00
C VAL A 44 -0.76 6.77 6.89
N ILE A 45 -0.27 6.36 5.72
CA ILE A 45 0.22 4.99 5.49
C ILE A 45 1.70 4.92 5.86
N LEU A 46 2.01 4.03 6.80
CA LEU A 46 3.36 3.80 7.29
C LEU A 46 3.98 2.55 6.65
N PHE A 47 5.31 2.55 6.56
CA PHE A 47 6.07 1.32 6.34
C PHE A 47 6.41 0.68 7.70
N HIS A 48 6.69 -0.63 7.73
CA HIS A 48 6.97 -1.37 8.97
C HIS A 48 8.06 -0.69 9.82
N GLU A 49 9.18 -0.28 9.23
CA GLU A 49 10.24 0.44 9.93
C GLU A 49 9.69 1.68 10.67
N THR A 50 8.96 2.54 9.95
CA THR A 50 8.38 3.77 10.51
C THR A 50 7.31 3.50 11.57
N PHE A 51 6.56 2.40 11.43
CA PHE A 51 5.55 2.00 12.42
C PHE A 51 6.15 1.78 13.82
N HIS A 52 7.39 1.30 13.88
CA HIS A 52 8.11 1.04 15.14
C HIS A 52 9.09 2.15 15.55
N GLN A 53 9.24 3.19 14.73
CA GLN A 53 10.11 4.33 15.02
C GLN A 53 9.49 5.32 16.02
N LYS A 54 10.35 6.16 16.59
CA LYS A 54 10.03 7.20 17.56
C LYS A 54 10.55 8.56 17.09
N GLY A 55 9.87 9.62 17.53
CA GLY A 55 10.36 10.99 17.40
C GLY A 55 11.47 11.31 18.39
N ASP A 56 12.08 12.48 18.25
CA ASP A 56 13.14 12.99 19.14
C ASP A 56 12.66 13.15 20.59
N ASP A 57 11.35 13.36 20.78
CA ASP A 57 10.71 13.43 22.10
C ASP A 57 10.44 12.04 22.72
N GLY A 58 10.88 10.97 22.05
CA GLY A 58 10.71 9.58 22.48
C GLY A 58 9.31 9.00 22.25
N ARG A 59 8.34 9.76 21.74
CA ARG A 59 7.01 9.25 21.44
C ARG A 59 7.03 8.39 20.17
N PRO A 60 6.32 7.24 20.14
CA PRO A 60 6.12 6.48 18.90
C PRO A 60 5.44 7.34 17.83
N PHE A 61 5.83 7.19 16.56
CA PHE A 61 5.19 7.95 15.48
C PHE A 61 3.69 7.69 15.38
N VAL A 62 3.26 6.44 15.63
CA VAL A 62 1.83 6.09 15.68
C VAL A 62 1.08 6.93 16.72
N LYS A 63 1.71 7.21 17.88
CA LYS A 63 1.12 8.08 18.90
C LYS A 63 1.07 9.54 18.43
N ILE A 64 2.15 10.05 17.85
CA ILE A 64 2.22 11.42 17.33
C ILE A 64 1.10 11.66 16.30
N ILE A 65 0.92 10.74 15.36
CA ILE A 65 -0.12 10.80 14.31
C ILE A 65 -1.52 10.78 14.94
N LYS A 66 -1.76 9.91 15.94
CA LYS A 66 -3.05 9.85 16.65
C LYS A 66 -3.34 11.10 17.46
N ASP A 67 -2.33 11.68 18.11
CA ASP A 67 -2.47 12.91 18.90
C ASP A 67 -2.88 14.11 18.00
N LEU A 68 -2.57 14.06 16.70
CA LEU A 68 -3.04 15.02 15.69
C LEU A 68 -4.48 14.76 15.22
N GLY A 69 -5.12 13.65 15.61
CA GLY A 69 -6.43 13.24 15.11
C GLY A 69 -6.38 12.53 13.75
N ILE A 70 -5.20 12.12 13.30
CA ILE A 70 -4.98 11.42 12.03
C ILE A 70 -4.97 9.91 12.27
N ILE A 71 -5.55 9.14 11.36
CA ILE A 71 -5.63 7.68 11.48
C ILE A 71 -4.32 7.04 10.98
N PRO A 72 -3.62 6.22 11.78
CA PRO A 72 -2.46 5.47 11.30
C PRO A 72 -2.90 4.27 10.46
N GLY A 73 -2.24 4.08 9.32
CA GLY A 73 -2.37 2.91 8.45
C GLY A 73 -1.01 2.25 8.20
N ILE A 74 -1.03 1.03 7.68
CA ILE A 74 0.18 0.22 7.48
C ILE A 74 0.20 -0.45 6.10
N LYS A 75 1.30 -0.29 5.38
CA LYS A 75 1.57 -1.08 4.17
C LYS A 75 2.00 -2.49 4.58
N VAL A 76 1.28 -3.52 4.13
CA VAL A 76 1.50 -4.90 4.58
C VAL A 76 2.04 -5.83 3.50
N ASP A 77 1.97 -5.44 2.23
CA ASP A 77 2.59 -6.20 1.13
C ASP A 77 4.12 -6.17 1.22
N LYS A 78 4.74 -7.25 0.73
CA LYS A 78 6.20 -7.46 0.69
C LYS A 78 6.78 -7.24 -0.71
N GLY A 79 6.12 -6.41 -1.52
CA GLY A 79 6.56 -6.03 -2.86
C GLY A 79 6.14 -6.99 -3.96
N VAL A 80 6.44 -6.60 -5.19
CA VAL A 80 6.11 -7.33 -6.41
C VAL A 80 7.09 -8.47 -6.68
N VAL A 81 6.60 -9.53 -7.32
CA VAL A 81 7.37 -10.67 -7.83
C VAL A 81 6.93 -10.99 -9.25
N GLN A 82 7.86 -11.45 -10.08
CA GLN A 82 7.61 -11.71 -11.49
C GLN A 82 6.64 -12.89 -11.69
N LEU A 83 5.71 -12.76 -12.63
CA LEU A 83 4.88 -13.86 -13.11
C LEU A 83 5.61 -14.62 -14.21
N LEU A 84 5.93 -15.89 -13.95
CA LEU A 84 6.61 -16.75 -14.92
C LEU A 84 5.78 -16.88 -16.21
N GLY A 85 6.44 -16.75 -17.35
CA GLY A 85 5.79 -16.88 -18.67
C GLY A 85 5.04 -15.63 -19.14
N THR A 86 5.19 -14.50 -18.44
CA THR A 86 4.65 -13.20 -18.85
C THR A 86 5.75 -12.23 -19.31
N ASP A 87 5.36 -11.17 -20.04
CA ASP A 87 6.27 -10.11 -20.47
C ASP A 87 6.45 -9.05 -19.36
N GLU A 88 7.34 -9.35 -18.42
CA GLU A 88 7.67 -8.48 -17.28
C GLU A 88 6.47 -8.04 -16.42
N GLU A 89 5.46 -8.90 -16.31
CA GLU A 89 4.33 -8.69 -15.41
C GLU A 89 4.61 -9.27 -14.03
N THR A 90 3.85 -8.79 -13.05
CA THR A 90 4.08 -9.10 -11.64
C THR A 90 2.79 -9.46 -10.92
N THR A 91 2.90 -10.26 -9.86
CA THR A 91 1.95 -10.28 -8.74
C THR A 91 2.64 -9.71 -7.51
N THR A 92 1.94 -9.61 -6.39
CA THR A 92 2.48 -9.08 -5.13
C THR A 92 2.47 -10.17 -4.06
N GLN A 93 3.56 -10.26 -3.30
CA GLN A 93 3.70 -11.22 -2.20
C GLN A 93 3.45 -10.57 -0.83
N GLY A 94 3.20 -11.39 0.20
CA GLY A 94 3.10 -10.92 1.59
C GLY A 94 1.98 -11.54 2.44
N LEU A 95 1.24 -12.52 1.91
CA LEU A 95 0.13 -13.17 2.61
C LEU A 95 0.61 -14.07 3.76
N ASP A 96 1.83 -14.62 3.67
CA ASP A 96 2.37 -15.51 4.69
C ASP A 96 2.55 -14.76 6.03
N GLY A 97 1.87 -15.27 7.07
CA GLY A 97 1.83 -14.66 8.40
C GLY A 97 1.09 -13.33 8.47
N LEU A 98 0.27 -13.01 7.46
CA LEU A 98 -0.39 -11.70 7.39
C LEU A 98 -1.41 -11.51 8.51
N ALA A 99 -2.15 -12.55 8.93
CA ALA A 99 -3.14 -12.42 9.99
C ALA A 99 -2.50 -12.02 11.33
N GLU A 100 -1.40 -12.67 11.70
CA GLU A 100 -0.62 -12.37 12.90
C GLU A 100 -0.07 -10.95 12.87
N ARG A 101 0.47 -10.54 11.72
CA ARG A 101 0.96 -9.16 11.50
C ARG A 101 -0.17 -8.13 11.56
N CYS A 102 -1.33 -8.39 10.96
CA CYS A 102 -2.48 -7.50 11.03
C CYS A 102 -2.93 -7.29 12.48
N LYS A 103 -2.97 -8.35 13.28
CA LYS A 103 -3.27 -8.26 14.71
C LYS A 103 -2.24 -7.41 15.46
N GLU A 104 -0.95 -7.64 15.23
CA GLU A 104 0.13 -6.83 15.82
C GLU A 104 -0.03 -5.35 15.45
N TYR A 105 -0.28 -5.03 14.18
CA TYR A 105 -0.47 -3.64 13.75
C TYR A 105 -1.73 -3.01 14.33
N TYR A 106 -2.83 -3.76 14.44
CA TYR A 106 -4.06 -3.28 15.05
C TYR A 106 -3.84 -2.91 16.53
N ASP A 107 -3.18 -3.80 17.28
CA ASP A 107 -2.79 -3.58 18.68
C ASP A 107 -1.81 -2.40 18.82
N GLY A 108 -0.91 -2.25 17.84
CA GLY A 108 0.01 -1.11 17.72
C GLY A 108 -0.65 0.22 17.36
N GLY A 109 -1.91 0.22 16.92
CA GLY A 109 -2.71 1.42 16.68
C GLY A 109 -3.09 1.70 15.23
N ALA A 110 -2.72 0.84 14.27
CA ALA A 110 -3.22 0.94 12.90
C ALA A 110 -4.72 0.66 12.83
N ARG A 111 -5.44 1.32 11.91
CA ARG A 111 -6.88 1.05 11.66
C ARG A 111 -7.20 0.75 10.20
N PHE A 112 -6.22 0.89 9.32
CA PHE A 112 -6.34 0.48 7.94
C PHE A 112 -4.99 -0.06 7.45
N ALA A 113 -5.03 -0.81 6.35
CA ALA A 113 -3.86 -1.37 5.72
C ALA A 113 -3.82 -0.96 4.25
N LYS A 114 -2.66 -1.13 3.61
CA LYS A 114 -2.49 -0.97 2.16
C LYS A 114 -1.80 -2.18 1.55
N TRP A 115 -2.26 -2.57 0.36
CA TRP A 115 -1.59 -3.55 -0.48
C TRP A 115 -1.56 -3.08 -1.92
N ARG A 116 -0.36 -3.00 -2.49
CA ARG A 116 -0.14 -2.54 -3.87
C ARG A 116 0.09 -3.69 -4.83
N CYS A 117 -0.74 -3.79 -5.85
CA CYS A 117 -0.51 -4.58 -7.05
C CYS A 117 -0.09 -3.66 -8.20
N VAL A 118 0.67 -4.18 -9.16
CA VAL A 118 1.21 -3.39 -10.27
C VAL A 118 0.92 -4.09 -11.58
N LEU A 119 0.28 -3.36 -12.48
CA LEU A 119 -0.03 -3.79 -13.83
C LEU A 119 0.56 -2.79 -14.84
N LYS A 120 0.88 -3.27 -16.04
CA LYS A 120 1.47 -2.46 -17.13
C LYS A 120 0.58 -2.55 -18.36
N ILE A 121 0.55 -1.47 -19.15
CA ILE A 121 -0.11 -1.44 -20.46
C ILE A 121 0.95 -1.60 -21.57
N GLY A 122 0.57 -2.31 -22.64
CA GLY A 122 1.36 -2.40 -23.87
C GLY A 122 1.83 -3.83 -24.19
N ASN A 123 2.06 -4.12 -25.47
CA ASN A 123 2.46 -5.45 -25.96
C ASN A 123 1.55 -6.60 -25.49
N GLY A 124 0.23 -6.39 -25.46
CA GLY A 124 -0.74 -7.40 -24.99
C GLY A 124 -0.94 -7.44 -23.46
N ARG A 125 -0.39 -6.47 -22.73
CA ARG A 125 -0.54 -6.34 -21.27
C ARG A 125 -1.62 -5.30 -20.87
N PRO A 126 -2.27 -5.47 -19.69
CA PRO A 126 -2.05 -6.59 -18.77
C PRO A 126 -2.63 -7.91 -19.31
N SER A 127 -1.94 -9.03 -19.11
CA SER A 127 -2.45 -10.33 -19.52
C SER A 127 -3.61 -10.76 -18.61
N GLU A 128 -4.43 -11.69 -19.08
CA GLU A 128 -5.51 -12.27 -18.25
C GLU A 128 -4.94 -12.91 -16.97
N LEU A 129 -3.80 -13.59 -17.06
CA LEU A 129 -3.09 -14.16 -15.91
C LEU A 129 -2.74 -13.09 -14.89
N ALA A 130 -2.14 -11.97 -15.32
CA ALA A 130 -1.76 -10.89 -14.41
C ALA A 130 -2.97 -10.23 -13.76
N VAL A 131 -4.04 -9.99 -14.51
CA VAL A 131 -5.29 -9.43 -13.97
C VAL A 131 -5.91 -10.36 -12.93
N MET A 132 -6.07 -11.65 -13.26
CA MET A 132 -6.68 -12.63 -12.34
C MET A 132 -5.87 -12.82 -11.06
N GLU A 133 -4.55 -12.97 -11.18
CA GLU A 133 -3.69 -13.24 -10.02
C GLU A 133 -3.62 -12.04 -9.08
N ASN A 134 -3.48 -10.82 -9.61
CA ASN A 134 -3.48 -9.61 -8.79
C ASN A 134 -4.85 -9.35 -8.12
N ALA A 135 -5.95 -9.56 -8.83
CA ALA A 135 -7.28 -9.44 -8.25
C ALA A 135 -7.49 -10.45 -7.10
N ASN A 136 -7.08 -11.71 -7.31
CA ASN A 136 -7.22 -12.76 -6.31
C ASN A 136 -6.34 -12.50 -5.06
N VAL A 137 -5.10 -12.07 -5.22
CA VAL A 137 -4.22 -11.77 -4.07
C VAL A 137 -4.73 -10.56 -3.28
N LEU A 138 -5.26 -9.53 -3.95
CA LEU A 138 -5.90 -8.37 -3.30
C LEU A 138 -7.11 -8.81 -2.47
N ALA A 139 -7.94 -9.73 -2.99
CA ALA A 139 -9.10 -10.24 -2.27
C ALA A 139 -8.71 -11.06 -1.03
N ARG A 140 -7.68 -11.91 -1.14
CA ARG A 140 -7.09 -12.64 -0.01
C ARG A 140 -6.57 -11.69 1.07
N TYR A 141 -5.83 -10.65 0.67
CA TYR A 141 -5.33 -9.61 1.55
C TYR A 141 -6.47 -8.87 2.27
N ALA A 142 -7.49 -8.44 1.52
CA ALA A 142 -8.61 -7.68 2.05
C ALA A 142 -9.41 -8.48 3.08
N SER A 143 -9.69 -9.75 2.79
CA SER A 143 -10.35 -10.69 3.70
C SER A 143 -9.58 -10.82 5.03
N ILE A 144 -8.27 -11.03 4.96
CA ILE A 144 -7.42 -11.15 6.17
C ILE A 144 -7.41 -9.84 6.97
N CYS A 145 -7.38 -8.68 6.32
CA CYS A 145 -7.45 -7.39 7.01
C CYS A 145 -8.76 -7.21 7.77
N GLN A 146 -9.88 -7.51 7.13
CA GLN A 146 -11.21 -7.37 7.74
C GLN A 146 -11.39 -8.32 8.93
N MET A 147 -10.88 -9.56 8.84
CA MET A 147 -10.87 -10.51 9.96
C MET A 147 -10.12 -9.97 11.19
N ASN A 148 -9.19 -9.04 11.01
CA ASN A 148 -8.35 -8.45 12.06
C ASN A 148 -8.70 -6.98 12.36
N GLY A 149 -9.85 -6.50 11.88
CA GLY A 149 -10.35 -5.15 12.20
C GLY A 149 -9.65 -4.01 11.46
N LEU A 150 -8.86 -4.29 10.42
CA LEU A 150 -8.24 -3.28 9.57
C LEU A 150 -9.07 -3.07 8.30
N CYS A 151 -9.38 -1.81 7.98
CA CYS A 151 -9.93 -1.44 6.68
C CYS A 151 -8.84 -1.64 5.59
N PRO A 152 -9.03 -2.50 4.56
CA PRO A 152 -8.05 -2.63 3.49
C PRO A 152 -8.23 -1.52 2.43
N ILE A 153 -7.12 -0.86 2.09
CA ILE A 153 -6.98 -0.11 0.84
C ILE A 153 -6.48 -1.08 -0.22
N VAL A 154 -7.32 -1.30 -1.23
CA VAL A 154 -7.09 -2.21 -2.36
C VAL A 154 -6.49 -1.38 -3.49
N GLU A 155 -5.19 -1.52 -3.80
CA GLU A 155 -4.51 -0.66 -4.78
C GLU A 155 -4.04 -1.48 -6.01
N PRO A 156 -4.88 -1.65 -7.05
CA PRO A 156 -4.51 -2.26 -8.32
C PRO A 156 -3.92 -1.22 -9.28
N GLU A 157 -2.69 -0.75 -9.01
CA GLU A 157 -2.09 0.32 -9.79
C GLU A 157 -1.75 -0.12 -11.22
N ILE A 158 -2.36 0.53 -12.19
CA ILE A 158 -1.97 0.44 -13.60
C ILE A 158 -0.98 1.57 -13.87
N LEU A 159 0.25 1.21 -14.22
CA LEU A 159 1.31 2.18 -14.48
C LEU A 159 0.99 3.03 -15.71
N THR A 160 1.27 4.32 -15.60
CA THR A 160 1.14 5.29 -16.70
C THR A 160 2.35 5.30 -17.63
N ASP A 161 3.39 4.52 -17.33
CA ASP A 161 4.59 4.42 -18.16
C ASP A 161 4.27 3.82 -19.54
N GLY A 162 4.82 4.40 -20.60
CA GLY A 162 4.70 3.93 -21.99
C GLY A 162 4.02 4.94 -22.91
N ASP A 163 3.79 4.54 -24.16
CA ASP A 163 3.26 5.39 -25.23
C ASP A 163 1.77 5.10 -25.55
N HIS A 164 1.03 4.51 -24.61
CA HIS A 164 -0.39 4.18 -24.78
C HIS A 164 -1.27 5.43 -24.69
N ASP A 165 -2.42 5.41 -25.36
CA ASP A 165 -3.39 6.50 -25.34
C ASP A 165 -4.37 6.38 -24.15
N LEU A 166 -5.30 7.33 -24.07
CA LEU A 166 -6.30 7.38 -23.01
C LEU A 166 -7.25 6.18 -23.10
N GLU A 167 -7.63 5.79 -24.30
CA GLU A 167 -8.55 4.70 -24.59
C GLU A 167 -7.99 3.36 -24.08
N ALA A 168 -6.70 3.09 -24.33
CA ALA A 168 -6.02 1.90 -23.80
C ALA A 168 -5.98 1.90 -22.26
N CYS A 169 -5.76 3.06 -21.63
CA CYS A 169 -5.78 3.19 -20.17
C CYS A 169 -7.18 2.95 -19.59
N MET A 170 -8.23 3.46 -20.25
CA MET A 170 -9.62 3.22 -19.89
C MET A 170 -9.97 1.73 -19.98
N GLU A 171 -9.65 1.07 -21.11
CA GLU A 171 -9.93 -0.36 -21.30
C GLU A 171 -9.22 -1.22 -20.25
N ALA A 172 -7.94 -0.95 -19.99
CA ALA A 172 -7.18 -1.65 -18.97
C ALA A 172 -7.79 -1.43 -17.58
N SER A 173 -8.17 -0.20 -17.24
CA SER A 173 -8.77 0.15 -15.95
C SER A 173 -10.11 -0.53 -15.73
N GLU A 174 -11.03 -0.47 -16.70
CA GLU A 174 -12.34 -1.12 -16.62
C GLU A 174 -12.20 -2.63 -16.39
N ARG A 175 -11.34 -3.28 -17.18
CA ARG A 175 -11.11 -4.72 -17.08
C ARG A 175 -10.50 -5.13 -15.74
N VAL A 176 -9.49 -4.38 -15.27
CA VAL A 176 -8.82 -4.66 -13.99
C VAL A 176 -9.78 -4.44 -12.81
N LEU A 177 -10.50 -3.32 -12.78
CA LEU A 177 -11.42 -3.00 -11.69
C LEU A 177 -12.59 -3.98 -11.64
N ALA A 178 -13.14 -4.39 -12.80
CA ALA A 178 -14.17 -5.42 -12.85
C ALA A 178 -13.69 -6.75 -12.24
N ALA A 179 -12.46 -7.17 -12.58
CA ALA A 179 -11.86 -8.38 -12.01
C ALA A 179 -11.60 -8.25 -10.49
N VAL A 180 -11.12 -7.10 -10.04
CA VAL A 180 -10.89 -6.81 -8.61
C VAL A 180 -12.19 -6.91 -7.82
N TYR A 181 -13.25 -6.20 -8.22
CA TYR A 181 -14.53 -6.25 -7.51
C TYR A 181 -15.17 -7.64 -7.55
N LYS A 182 -15.04 -8.37 -8.66
CA LYS A 182 -15.50 -9.77 -8.73
C LYS A 182 -14.75 -10.65 -7.73
N ALA A 183 -13.42 -10.54 -7.65
CA ALA A 183 -12.62 -11.30 -6.69
C ALA A 183 -12.95 -10.92 -5.24
N LEU A 184 -13.11 -9.63 -4.94
CA LEU A 184 -13.54 -9.18 -3.60
C LEU A 184 -14.89 -9.80 -3.21
N SER A 185 -15.85 -9.84 -4.15
CA SER A 185 -17.14 -10.51 -3.94
C SER A 185 -16.99 -12.01 -3.68
N ASP A 186 -16.16 -12.71 -4.47
CA ASP A 186 -15.93 -14.15 -4.33
C ASP A 186 -15.28 -14.54 -3.00
N HIS A 187 -14.48 -13.65 -2.42
CA HIS A 187 -13.84 -13.82 -1.11
C HIS A 187 -14.66 -13.23 0.04
N HIS A 188 -15.91 -12.85 -0.22
CA HIS A 188 -16.87 -12.32 0.76
C HIS A 188 -16.37 -11.05 1.49
N VAL A 189 -15.60 -10.21 0.80
CA VAL A 189 -15.11 -8.94 1.34
C VAL A 189 -16.29 -7.98 1.50
N TYR A 190 -16.42 -7.39 2.69
CA TYR A 190 -17.44 -6.39 3.00
C TYR A 190 -17.04 -5.03 2.40
N LEU A 191 -17.62 -4.65 1.27
CA LEU A 191 -17.15 -3.51 0.45
C LEU A 191 -17.26 -2.17 1.17
N GLU A 192 -18.29 -1.95 1.98
CA GLU A 192 -18.47 -0.73 2.77
C GLU A 192 -17.37 -0.52 3.83
N GLY A 193 -16.60 -1.58 4.13
CA GLY A 193 -15.42 -1.54 4.97
C GLY A 193 -14.10 -1.60 4.18
N THR A 194 -14.07 -1.13 2.94
CA THR A 194 -12.86 -1.06 2.09
C THR A 194 -12.67 0.32 1.48
N LEU A 195 -11.48 0.59 0.95
CA LEU A 195 -11.19 1.73 0.08
C LEU A 195 -10.46 1.23 -1.17
N LEU A 196 -10.62 1.96 -2.28
CA LEU A 196 -9.92 1.78 -3.55
C LEU A 196 -9.14 3.07 -3.85
#